data_AF-A0A671KY90-F1
#
_entry.id   AF-A0A671KY90-F1
#
_cell.length_a   1.000
_cell.length_b   1.000
_cell.length_c   1.000
_cell.angle_alpha   90.00
_cell.angle_beta   90.00
_cell.angle_gamma   90.00
#
_symmetry.space_group_name_H-M   'P 1'
#
loop_
_entity.id
_entity.type
_entity.pdbx_description
1 polymer ?
#
loop_
_entity_poly.entity_id
_entity_poly.type
_entity_poly.pdbx_seq_one_letter_code
_entity_poly.pdbx_strand_id
1 'polypeptide(L)'
;MWNAAQGALEDLLEDEYPTMQLRPQKDRLQVFQTLATFYLRYLKIFHALEEVYDRIVHPQKRRVVHQVLEGVMGRLVELKNEMVELEYSEFHYFDDILQDIKMTPEDLEVPIPRYFVREKMRALKEREKMLAHILAKGGRQACKTVSVPVQSMSVERALWLLQVSERARQGRLRARFMKTIRQEEQRRLQGNSTMLDPNQAATCIQKVWRGHRDRRRVNKECLEEMIFLGMQTTPSPAQLHAQQVESRRHCVQEEHEAEYQKALVNIKESVRSVNGPDIKESLQEQIRQWFIECRDATGKFPDFPSPEDGGSASIFAQKTPEQVAAEFAAKEEEREKKKKMKREKDKKVNDCKKKKGKMKGKKGKGDTEVGPFFLKYLYLQN
;
A
#
# COMPACT_ATOMS: atom_id res chain seq x y z
N MET A 1 8.88 -26.22 -1.21
CA MET A 1 8.82 -25.05 -2.13
C MET A 1 9.40 -23.82 -1.45
N TRP A 2 8.81 -23.26 -0.38
CA TRP A 2 9.40 -22.10 0.32
C TRP A 2 10.88 -22.30 0.71
N ASN A 3 11.21 -23.34 1.49
CA ASN A 3 12.59 -23.59 1.91
C ASN A 3 13.57 -23.75 0.73
N ALA A 4 13.11 -24.26 -0.41
CA ALA A 4 13.94 -24.41 -1.60
C ALA A 4 14.15 -23.07 -2.30
N ALA A 5 13.11 -22.23 -2.40
CA ALA A 5 13.21 -20.88 -2.96
C ALA A 5 14.04 -19.96 -2.06
N GLN A 6 13.88 -20.07 -0.73
CA GLN A 6 14.67 -19.35 0.25
C GLN A 6 16.14 -19.79 0.22
N GLY A 7 16.43 -21.09 0.23
CA GLY A 7 17.79 -21.59 0.14
C GLY A 7 18.47 -21.16 -1.16
N ALA A 8 17.77 -21.27 -2.30
CA ALA A 8 18.31 -20.78 -3.58
C ALA A 8 18.58 -19.27 -3.60
N LEU A 9 17.80 -18.48 -2.86
CA LEU A 9 18.04 -17.05 -2.69
C LEU A 9 19.22 -16.77 -1.77
N GLU A 10 19.36 -17.51 -0.67
CA GLU A 10 20.51 -17.42 0.24
C GLU A 10 21.81 -17.76 -0.50
N ASP A 11 21.84 -18.87 -1.23
CA ASP A 11 22.98 -19.27 -2.06
C ASP A 11 23.34 -18.19 -3.10
N LEU A 12 22.32 -17.58 -3.74
CA LEU A 12 22.54 -16.54 -4.74
C LEU A 12 23.08 -15.23 -4.14
N LEU A 13 22.63 -14.89 -2.93
CA LEU A 13 23.11 -13.71 -2.22
C LEU A 13 24.55 -13.87 -1.74
N GLU A 14 24.97 -15.08 -1.37
CA GLU A 14 26.37 -15.39 -1.06
C GLU A 14 27.27 -15.23 -2.30
N ASP A 15 26.79 -15.66 -3.47
CA ASP A 15 27.50 -15.50 -4.75
C ASP A 15 27.61 -14.02 -5.17
N GLU A 16 26.56 -13.22 -4.97
CA GLU A 16 26.51 -11.81 -5.37
C GLU A 16 27.24 -10.87 -4.40
N TYR A 17 27.21 -11.17 -3.10
CA TYR A 17 27.88 -10.41 -2.05
C TYR A 17 28.91 -11.27 -1.31
N PRO A 18 30.00 -11.69 -1.98
CA PRO A 18 31.02 -12.50 -1.35
C PRO A 18 31.70 -11.74 -0.21
N THR A 19 32.02 -12.45 0.88
CA THR A 19 32.67 -11.88 2.08
C THR A 19 34.02 -11.23 1.77
N MET A 20 34.66 -11.65 0.68
CA MET A 20 35.91 -11.08 0.19
C MET A 20 35.64 -10.21 -1.04
N GLN A 21 36.06 -8.94 -1.00
CA GLN A 21 35.91 -8.02 -2.14
C GLN A 21 36.66 -8.56 -3.36
N LEU A 22 35.91 -8.90 -4.41
CA LEU A 22 36.46 -9.31 -5.70
C LEU A 22 37.18 -8.14 -6.38
N ARG A 23 38.21 -8.45 -7.18
CA ARG A 23 38.87 -7.42 -7.99
C ARG A 23 37.88 -6.88 -9.03
N PRO A 24 37.90 -5.57 -9.35
CA PRO A 24 37.09 -5.01 -10.41
C PRO A 24 37.34 -5.75 -11.72
N GLN A 25 36.29 -6.38 -12.26
CA GLN A 25 36.36 -7.11 -13.51
C GLN A 25 36.38 -6.11 -14.67
N LYS A 26 37.39 -6.18 -15.53
CA LYS A 26 37.61 -5.20 -16.62
C LYS A 26 37.04 -5.65 -17.96
N ASP A 27 36.79 -6.95 -18.10
CA ASP A 27 36.28 -7.54 -19.33
C ASP A 27 34.76 -7.44 -19.38
N ARG A 28 34.27 -6.70 -20.38
CA ARG A 28 32.83 -6.44 -20.55
C ARG A 28 32.04 -7.73 -20.77
N LEU A 29 32.59 -8.70 -21.49
CA LEU A 29 31.91 -9.96 -21.78
C LEU A 29 31.70 -10.80 -20.50
N GLN A 30 32.71 -10.83 -19.63
CA GLN A 30 32.60 -11.56 -18.36
C GLN A 30 31.64 -10.88 -17.39
N VAL A 31 31.64 -9.54 -17.34
CA VAL A 31 30.67 -8.78 -16.54
C VAL A 31 29.26 -9.07 -17.03
N PHE A 32 29.04 -9.05 -18.35
CA PHE A 32 27.75 -9.38 -18.95
C PHE A 32 27.29 -10.80 -18.59
N GLN A 33 28.16 -11.81 -18.78
CA GLN A 33 27.84 -13.20 -18.45
C GLN A 33 27.49 -13.37 -16.97
N THR A 34 28.19 -12.65 -16.09
CA THR A 34 27.91 -12.67 -14.64
C THR A 34 26.55 -12.06 -14.34
N LEU A 35 26.25 -10.87 -14.87
CA LEU A 35 24.96 -10.19 -14.70
C LEU A 35 23.81 -11.02 -15.27
N ALA A 36 23.97 -11.58 -16.47
CA ALA A 36 22.99 -12.43 -17.11
C ALA A 36 22.73 -13.71 -16.31
N THR A 37 23.78 -14.31 -15.73
CA THR A 37 23.63 -15.48 -14.85
C THR A 37 22.83 -15.13 -13.60
N PHE A 38 23.14 -14.01 -12.94
CA PHE A 38 22.36 -13.54 -11.78
C PHE A 38 20.90 -13.25 -12.17
N TYR A 39 20.67 -12.54 -13.27
CA TYR A 39 19.33 -12.22 -13.76
C TYR A 39 18.49 -13.49 -13.96
N LEU A 40 19.02 -14.50 -14.64
CA LEU A 40 18.30 -15.76 -14.88
C LEU A 40 18.05 -16.56 -13.59
N ARG A 41 19.02 -16.59 -12.67
CA ARG A 41 18.84 -17.24 -11.36
C ARG A 41 17.79 -16.54 -10.51
N TYR A 42 17.79 -15.21 -10.46
CA TYR A 42 16.75 -14.43 -9.81
C TYR A 42 15.39 -14.63 -10.46
N LEU A 43 15.33 -14.79 -11.79
CA LEU A 43 14.07 -15.05 -12.50
C LEU A 43 13.48 -16.40 -12.08
N LYS A 44 14.30 -17.45 -11.98
CA LYS A 44 13.87 -18.75 -11.43
C LYS A 44 13.32 -18.64 -10.00
N ILE A 45 14.04 -17.92 -9.15
CA ILE A 45 13.61 -17.71 -7.75
C ILE A 45 12.29 -16.93 -7.73
N PHE A 46 12.13 -15.94 -8.59
CA PHE A 46 10.91 -15.16 -8.72
C PHE A 46 9.70 -16.04 -9.08
N HIS A 47 9.82 -16.92 -10.07
CA HIS A 47 8.76 -17.90 -10.39
C HIS A 47 8.41 -18.77 -9.17
N ALA A 48 9.42 -19.33 -8.49
CA ALA A 48 9.21 -20.18 -7.33
C ALA A 48 8.55 -19.42 -6.16
N LEU A 49 8.93 -18.17 -5.92
CA LEU A 49 8.36 -17.32 -4.88
C LEU A 49 6.92 -16.91 -5.20
N GLU A 50 6.60 -16.64 -6.46
CA GLU A 50 5.23 -16.35 -6.92
C GLU A 50 4.30 -17.54 -6.64
N GLU A 51 4.75 -18.76 -6.98
CA GLU A 51 4.01 -19.98 -6.67
C GLU A 51 3.85 -20.19 -5.17
N VAL A 52 4.94 -20.00 -4.39
CA VAL A 52 4.88 -20.15 -2.94
C VAL A 52 3.90 -19.15 -2.32
N TYR A 53 3.97 -17.90 -2.75
CA TYR A 53 3.08 -16.85 -2.30
C TYR A 53 1.60 -17.19 -2.58
N ASP A 54 1.30 -17.67 -3.80
CA ASP A 54 -0.05 -18.07 -4.20
C ASP A 54 -0.55 -19.33 -3.47
N ARG A 55 0.37 -20.21 -3.04
CA ARG A 55 0.03 -21.45 -2.33
C ARG A 55 -0.11 -21.27 -0.82
N ILE A 56 0.54 -20.27 -0.22
CA ILE A 56 0.44 -20.00 1.21
C ILE A 56 -0.94 -19.42 1.54
N VAL A 57 -1.61 -20.08 2.49
CA VAL A 57 -2.91 -19.66 3.01
C VAL A 57 -2.77 -18.91 4.34
N HIS A 58 -1.61 -19.01 5.01
CA HIS A 58 -1.38 -18.36 6.28
C HIS A 58 -1.06 -16.86 6.09
N PRO A 59 -1.87 -15.94 6.66
CA PRO A 59 -1.81 -14.51 6.34
C PRO A 59 -0.52 -13.81 6.78
N GLN A 60 0.05 -14.18 7.94
CA GLN A 60 1.33 -13.62 8.39
C GLN A 60 2.51 -14.08 7.53
N LYS A 61 2.67 -15.39 7.30
CA LYS A 61 3.73 -15.94 6.45
C LYS A 61 3.68 -15.35 5.04
N ARG A 62 2.47 -15.23 4.46
CA ARG A 62 2.27 -14.64 3.14
C ARG A 62 2.79 -13.20 3.04
N ARG A 63 2.63 -12.38 4.08
CA ARG A 63 3.19 -11.01 4.13
C ARG A 63 4.70 -10.99 4.12
N VAL A 64 5.35 -11.93 4.82
CA VAL A 64 6.82 -12.05 4.79
C VAL A 64 7.29 -12.45 3.39
N VAL A 65 6.65 -13.46 2.78
CA VAL A 65 6.97 -13.87 1.41
C VAL A 65 6.73 -12.73 0.41
N HIS A 66 5.70 -11.91 0.61
CA HIS A 66 5.43 -10.73 -0.23
C HIS A 66 6.63 -9.77 -0.25
N GLN A 67 7.20 -9.46 0.92
CA GLN A 67 8.32 -8.53 1.01
C GLN A 67 9.56 -9.08 0.30
N VAL A 68 9.83 -10.38 0.44
CA VAL A 68 10.93 -11.06 -0.26
C VAL A 68 10.68 -11.05 -1.77
N LEU A 69 9.46 -11.32 -2.20
CA LEU A 69 9.06 -11.29 -3.61
C LEU A 69 9.24 -9.89 -4.23
N GLU A 70 8.82 -8.83 -3.53
CA GLU A 70 9.04 -7.44 -3.97
C GLU A 70 10.52 -7.08 -4.04
N GLY A 71 11.34 -7.56 -3.09
CA GLY A 71 12.79 -7.39 -3.13
C GLY A 71 13.44 -8.06 -4.34
N VAL A 72 13.08 -9.32 -4.63
CA VAL A 72 13.57 -10.07 -5.80
C VAL A 72 13.13 -9.40 -7.11
N MET A 73 11.88 -8.90 -7.18
CA MET A 73 11.41 -8.12 -8.32
C MET A 73 12.23 -6.84 -8.53
N GLY A 74 12.54 -6.13 -7.46
CA GLY A 74 13.40 -4.95 -7.50
C GLY A 74 14.78 -5.29 -8.08
N ARG A 75 15.42 -6.34 -7.53
CA ARG A 75 16.75 -6.77 -7.99
C ARG A 75 16.77 -7.22 -9.45
N LEU A 76 15.72 -7.90 -9.92
CA LEU A 76 15.57 -8.25 -11.35
C LEU A 76 15.60 -7.03 -12.27
N VAL A 77 14.90 -5.96 -11.88
CA VAL A 77 14.86 -4.71 -12.65
C VAL A 77 16.23 -4.01 -12.61
N GLU A 78 16.88 -3.98 -11.45
CA GLU A 78 18.23 -3.44 -11.30
C GLU A 78 19.24 -4.16 -12.19
N LEU A 79 19.31 -5.49 -12.11
CA LEU A 79 20.20 -6.31 -12.94
C LEU A 79 19.92 -6.11 -14.43
N LYS A 80 18.64 -6.06 -14.82
CA LYS A 80 18.27 -5.77 -16.20
C LYS A 80 18.76 -4.40 -16.63
N ASN A 81 18.62 -3.37 -15.78
CA ASN A 81 19.11 -2.02 -16.05
C ASN A 81 20.64 -1.98 -16.18
N GLU A 82 21.37 -2.65 -15.28
CA GLU A 82 22.84 -2.77 -15.33
C GLU A 82 23.31 -3.40 -16.64
N MET A 83 22.62 -4.45 -17.12
CA MET A 83 22.92 -5.07 -18.43
C MET A 83 22.67 -4.12 -19.60
N VAL A 84 21.54 -3.40 -19.58
CA VAL A 84 21.20 -2.42 -20.61
C VAL A 84 22.23 -1.29 -20.65
N GLU A 85 22.69 -0.82 -19.51
CA GLU A 85 23.74 0.21 -19.42
C GLU A 85 25.10 -0.30 -19.92
N LEU A 86 25.40 -1.59 -19.73
CA LEU A 86 26.63 -2.21 -20.18
C LEU A 86 26.69 -2.37 -21.71
N GLU A 87 25.60 -2.83 -22.34
CA GLU A 87 25.54 -3.14 -23.78
C GLU A 87 24.88 -2.04 -24.64
N TYR A 88 24.24 -1.05 -24.01
CA TYR A 88 23.41 -0.03 -24.66
C TYR A 88 22.29 -0.61 -25.52
N SER A 89 21.74 -1.76 -25.11
CA SER A 89 20.67 -2.48 -25.80
C SER A 89 19.64 -2.96 -24.79
N GLU A 90 18.34 -2.91 -25.15
CA GLU A 90 17.28 -3.52 -24.34
C GLU A 90 17.20 -5.04 -24.58
N PHE A 91 17.61 -5.47 -25.78
CA PHE A 91 17.55 -6.85 -26.25
C PHE A 91 18.88 -7.56 -26.00
N HIS A 92 18.81 -8.70 -25.32
CA HIS A 92 19.96 -9.49 -24.89
C HIS A 92 19.69 -10.95 -25.23
N TYR A 93 20.72 -11.67 -25.66
CA TYR A 93 20.65 -13.09 -26.02
C TYR A 93 21.22 -13.93 -24.86
N PHE A 94 20.48 -14.95 -24.45
CA PHE A 94 20.80 -15.77 -23.29
C PHE A 94 21.11 -17.23 -23.64
N ASP A 95 21.14 -17.60 -24.93
CA ASP A 95 21.17 -18.99 -25.41
C ASP A 95 22.27 -19.84 -24.75
N ASP A 96 23.49 -19.31 -24.70
CA ASP A 96 24.65 -20.01 -24.10
C ASP A 96 24.45 -20.25 -22.58
N ILE A 97 23.87 -19.28 -21.88
CA ILE A 97 23.70 -19.29 -20.42
C ILE A 97 22.47 -20.12 -20.02
N LEU A 98 21.41 -20.10 -20.85
CA LEU A 98 20.20 -20.90 -20.62
C LEU A 98 20.51 -22.39 -20.58
N GLN A 99 21.42 -22.86 -21.44
CA GLN A 99 21.84 -24.25 -21.48
C GLN A 99 22.52 -24.67 -20.16
N ASP A 100 23.41 -23.84 -19.63
CA ASP A 100 24.12 -24.10 -18.36
C ASP A 100 23.16 -24.13 -17.17
N ILE A 101 22.19 -23.21 -17.16
CA ILE A 101 21.22 -23.08 -16.08
C ILE A 101 20.06 -24.08 -16.24
N LYS A 102 19.99 -24.84 -17.34
CA LYS A 102 18.88 -25.77 -17.67
C LYS A 102 17.53 -25.05 -17.66
N MET A 103 17.43 -23.92 -18.36
CA MET A 103 16.18 -23.19 -18.58
C MET A 103 15.72 -23.34 -20.02
N THR A 104 14.41 -23.26 -20.21
CA THR A 104 13.82 -23.16 -21.54
C THR A 104 13.53 -21.69 -21.86
N PRO A 105 13.39 -21.32 -23.15
CA PRO A 105 12.98 -19.97 -23.54
C PRO A 105 11.62 -19.56 -22.95
N GLU A 106 10.73 -20.50 -22.65
CA GLU A 106 9.46 -20.23 -21.97
C GLU A 106 9.67 -19.69 -20.54
N ASP A 107 10.74 -20.13 -19.87
CA ASP A 107 11.08 -19.67 -18.51
C ASP A 107 11.66 -18.23 -18.49
N LEU A 108 11.90 -17.61 -19.65
CA LEU A 108 12.28 -16.20 -19.74
C LEU A 108 11.09 -15.24 -19.59
N GLU A 109 9.86 -15.75 -19.72
CA GLU A 109 8.67 -14.94 -19.58
C GLU A 109 8.49 -14.49 -18.13
N VAL A 110 8.70 -13.20 -17.87
CA VAL A 110 8.54 -12.63 -16.52
C VAL A 110 7.06 -12.73 -16.11
N PRO A 111 6.72 -13.53 -15.08
CA PRO A 111 5.34 -13.73 -14.68
C PRO A 111 4.81 -12.46 -14.02
N ILE A 112 3.56 -12.11 -14.32
CA ILE A 112 2.87 -11.00 -13.64
C ILE A 112 2.31 -11.55 -12.32
N PRO A 113 2.78 -11.09 -11.15
CA PRO A 113 2.33 -11.65 -9.88
C PRO A 113 0.82 -11.52 -9.68
N ARG A 114 0.20 -12.64 -9.28
CA ARG A 114 -1.26 -12.76 -9.14
C ARG A 114 -1.88 -11.77 -8.16
N TYR A 115 -1.11 -11.33 -7.16
CA TYR A 115 -1.60 -10.41 -6.12
C TYR A 115 -1.90 -8.99 -6.64
N PHE A 116 -1.26 -8.55 -7.74
CA PHE A 116 -1.50 -7.22 -8.32
C PHE A 116 -2.97 -7.00 -8.65
N VAL A 117 -3.65 -8.02 -9.15
CA VAL A 117 -5.06 -7.96 -9.51
C VAL A 117 -5.92 -8.31 -8.31
N ARG A 118 -5.60 -9.42 -7.62
CA ARG A 118 -6.50 -10.00 -6.60
C ARG A 118 -6.59 -9.14 -5.35
N GLU A 119 -5.46 -8.73 -4.79
CA GLU A 119 -5.46 -7.98 -3.53
C GLU A 119 -5.95 -6.55 -3.73
N LYS A 120 -5.65 -5.98 -4.90
CA LYS A 120 -6.18 -4.67 -5.31
C LYS A 120 -7.62 -4.76 -5.83
N MET A 121 -8.23 -5.94 -5.96
CA MET A 121 -9.55 -6.08 -6.60
C MET A 121 -10.63 -5.28 -5.86
N ARG A 122 -10.57 -5.21 -4.53
CA ARG A 122 -11.49 -4.37 -3.73
C ARG A 122 -11.32 -2.89 -4.09
N ALA A 123 -10.09 -2.39 -4.07
CA ALA A 123 -9.78 -1.01 -4.45
C ALA A 123 -10.13 -0.70 -5.92
N LEU A 124 -9.91 -1.65 -6.84
CA LEU A 124 -10.28 -1.53 -8.24
C LEU A 124 -11.80 -1.45 -8.42
N LYS A 125 -12.57 -2.30 -7.72
CA LYS A 125 -14.04 -2.24 -7.73
C LYS A 125 -14.57 -0.94 -7.11
N GLU A 126 -13.92 -0.44 -6.05
CA GLU A 126 -14.27 0.85 -5.44
C GLU A 126 -14.00 2.01 -6.41
N ARG A 127 -12.86 2.00 -7.09
CA ARG A 127 -12.53 2.98 -8.15
C ARG A 127 -13.49 2.87 -9.33
N GLU A 128 -13.86 1.67 -9.75
CA GLU A 128 -14.84 1.45 -10.82
C GLU A 128 -16.21 2.03 -10.43
N LYS A 129 -16.68 1.78 -9.21
CA LYS A 129 -17.91 2.39 -8.68
C LYS A 129 -17.82 3.92 -8.64
N MET A 130 -16.69 4.46 -8.19
CA MET A 130 -16.43 5.90 -8.17
C MET A 130 -16.48 6.48 -9.60
N LEU A 131 -15.81 5.85 -10.55
CA LEU A 131 -15.81 6.27 -11.95
C LEU A 131 -17.20 6.19 -12.57
N ALA A 132 -17.95 5.11 -12.31
CA ALA A 132 -19.33 4.98 -12.75
C ALA A 132 -20.21 6.10 -12.19
N HIS A 133 -20.02 6.46 -10.91
CA HIS A 133 -20.72 7.59 -10.29
C HIS A 133 -20.32 8.94 -10.89
N ILE A 134 -19.03 9.16 -11.15
CA ILE A 134 -18.52 10.37 -11.80
C ILE A 134 -19.06 10.47 -13.24
N LEU A 135 -19.10 9.38 -13.99
CA LEU A 135 -19.64 9.35 -15.36
C LEU A 135 -21.16 9.53 -15.40
N ALA A 136 -21.87 9.00 -14.40
CA ALA A 136 -23.32 9.19 -14.25
C ALA A 136 -23.66 10.65 -13.88
N LYS A 137 -22.84 11.30 -13.05
CA LYS A 137 -23.01 12.72 -12.66
C LYS A 137 -22.49 13.70 -13.71
N GLY A 138 -21.35 13.38 -14.30
CA GLY A 138 -20.71 14.12 -15.39
C GLY A 138 -21.33 13.72 -16.71
N GLY A 139 -22.61 14.05 -16.91
CA GLY A 139 -23.28 13.85 -18.19
C GLY A 139 -22.40 14.34 -19.33
N ARG A 140 -22.01 13.43 -20.24
CA ARG A 140 -21.19 13.65 -21.44
C ARG A 140 -20.49 15.01 -21.45
N GLN A 141 -19.39 15.14 -20.70
CA GLN A 141 -18.45 16.20 -21.01
C GLN A 141 -17.94 15.94 -22.42
N ALA A 142 -18.38 16.77 -23.37
CA ALA A 142 -17.78 16.83 -24.69
C ALA A 142 -16.28 17.04 -24.45
N CYS A 143 -15.49 16.02 -24.80
CA CYS A 143 -14.05 16.05 -24.72
C CYS A 143 -13.57 17.34 -25.39
N LYS A 144 -13.09 18.30 -24.60
CA LYS A 144 -12.27 19.39 -25.12
C LYS A 144 -10.97 18.73 -25.54
N THR A 145 -10.90 18.38 -26.81
CA THR A 145 -9.72 17.81 -27.45
C THR A 145 -8.56 18.78 -27.22
N VAL A 146 -7.63 18.39 -26.37
CA VAL A 146 -6.31 18.99 -26.29
C VAL A 146 -5.70 18.87 -27.69
N SER A 147 -5.35 20.00 -28.29
CA SER A 147 -4.74 20.07 -29.61
C SER A 147 -3.33 19.50 -29.55
N VAL A 148 -3.23 18.18 -29.67
CA VAL A 148 -2.00 17.50 -30.05
C VAL A 148 -1.62 18.02 -31.45
N PRO A 149 -0.32 18.26 -31.75
CA PRO A 149 0.12 18.63 -33.09
C PRO A 149 -0.39 17.57 -34.06
N VAL A 150 -1.35 17.97 -34.89
CA VAL A 150 -1.99 17.09 -35.86
C VAL A 150 -0.91 16.66 -36.84
N GLN A 151 -0.54 15.38 -36.81
CA GLN A 151 0.14 14.78 -37.95
C GLN A 151 -0.71 15.08 -39.18
N SER A 152 -0.14 15.84 -40.12
CA SER A 152 -0.84 16.24 -41.35
C SER A 152 -1.26 14.97 -42.09
N MET A 153 -2.55 14.65 -42.02
CA MET A 153 -3.12 13.52 -42.74
C MET A 153 -2.91 13.72 -44.24
N SER A 154 -2.50 12.67 -44.95
CA SER A 154 -2.40 12.72 -46.41
C SER A 154 -3.76 13.04 -47.02
N VAL A 155 -3.77 13.73 -48.16
CA VAL A 155 -5.00 14.12 -48.88
C VAL A 155 -5.86 12.89 -49.20
N GLU A 156 -5.22 11.79 -49.57
CA GLU A 156 -5.87 10.50 -49.84
C GLU A 156 -6.57 9.93 -48.59
N ARG A 157 -5.89 9.97 -47.43
CA ARG A 157 -6.47 9.50 -46.17
C ARG A 157 -7.63 10.39 -45.73
N ALA A 158 -7.52 11.71 -45.93
CA ALA A 158 -8.58 12.66 -45.66
C ALA A 158 -9.81 12.38 -46.54
N LEU A 159 -9.63 12.21 -47.85
CA LEU A 159 -10.69 11.88 -48.80
C LEU A 159 -11.38 10.55 -48.45
N TRP A 160 -10.59 9.51 -48.13
CA TRP A 160 -11.13 8.21 -47.74
C TRP A 160 -11.96 8.30 -46.46
N LEU A 161 -11.47 9.01 -45.43
CA LEU A 161 -12.22 9.24 -44.18
C LEU A 161 -13.52 10.00 -44.44
N LEU A 162 -13.51 10.99 -45.32
CA LEU A 162 -14.68 11.79 -45.68
C LEU A 162 -15.72 10.93 -46.41
N GLN A 163 -15.30 10.10 -47.36
CA GLN A 163 -16.18 9.19 -48.09
C GLN A 163 -16.80 8.12 -47.19
N VAL A 164 -16.00 7.52 -46.29
CA VAL A 164 -16.50 6.54 -45.30
C VAL A 164 -17.48 7.21 -44.35
N SER A 165 -17.16 8.41 -43.86
CA SER A 165 -18.01 9.17 -42.95
C SER A 165 -19.33 9.58 -43.61
N GLU A 166 -19.29 10.00 -44.87
CA GLU A 166 -20.48 10.36 -45.65
C GLU A 166 -21.33 9.12 -45.97
N ARG A 167 -20.72 7.99 -46.36
CA ARG A 167 -21.44 6.72 -46.53
C ARG A 167 -22.11 6.29 -45.23
N ALA A 168 -21.42 6.41 -44.09
CA ALA A 168 -21.99 6.12 -42.78
C ALA A 168 -23.12 7.08 -42.41
N ARG A 169 -22.99 8.38 -42.72
CA ARG A 169 -24.05 9.39 -42.52
C ARG A 169 -25.29 9.05 -43.34
N GLN A 170 -25.11 8.73 -44.62
CA GLN A 170 -26.21 8.30 -45.49
C GLN A 170 -26.85 7.01 -45.01
N GLY A 171 -26.05 6.03 -44.56
CA GLY A 171 -26.56 4.81 -43.94
C GLY A 171 -27.43 5.10 -42.71
N ARG A 172 -26.97 5.99 -41.82
CA ARG A 172 -27.77 6.43 -40.66
C ARG A 172 -29.06 7.14 -41.06
N LEU A 173 -29.00 8.00 -42.08
CA LEU A 173 -30.17 8.73 -42.56
C LEU A 173 -31.22 7.78 -43.17
N ARG A 174 -30.79 6.85 -44.03
CA ARG A 174 -31.64 5.79 -44.60
C ARG A 174 -32.23 4.90 -43.50
N ALA A 175 -31.44 4.50 -42.51
CA ALA A 175 -31.91 3.70 -41.39
C ALA A 175 -32.95 4.46 -40.54
N ARG A 176 -32.75 5.76 -40.27
CA ARG A 176 -33.74 6.60 -39.60
C ARG A 176 -35.03 6.69 -40.40
N PHE A 177 -34.94 6.94 -41.70
CA PHE A 177 -36.09 7.05 -42.59
C PHE A 177 -36.89 5.73 -42.69
N MET A 178 -36.19 4.61 -42.85
CA MET A 178 -36.80 3.26 -42.82
C MET A 178 -37.43 2.96 -41.46
N LYS A 179 -36.81 3.41 -40.36
CA LYS A 179 -37.39 3.27 -39.01
C LYS A 179 -38.67 4.08 -38.86
N THR A 180 -38.73 5.31 -39.34
CA THR A 180 -39.96 6.12 -39.31
C THR A 180 -41.07 5.49 -40.15
N ILE A 181 -40.75 4.98 -41.35
CA ILE A 181 -41.73 4.26 -42.19
C ILE A 181 -42.27 3.04 -41.45
N ARG A 182 -41.40 2.18 -40.90
CA ARG A 182 -41.83 1.01 -40.13
C ARG A 182 -42.68 1.37 -38.91
N GLN A 183 -42.33 2.44 -38.20
CA GLN A 183 -43.11 2.92 -37.04
C GLN A 183 -44.47 3.48 -37.47
N GLU A 184 -44.56 4.09 -38.64
CA GLU A 184 -45.83 4.57 -39.20
C GLU A 184 -46.69 3.43 -39.72
N GLU A 185 -46.12 2.46 -40.44
CA GLU A 185 -46.79 1.20 -40.79
C GLU A 185 -47.28 0.47 -39.54
N GLN A 186 -46.44 0.38 -38.50
CA GLN A 186 -46.80 -0.28 -37.24
C GLN A 186 -47.89 0.49 -36.49
N ARG A 187 -47.92 1.84 -36.55
CA ARG A 187 -49.03 2.65 -36.03
C ARG A 187 -50.32 2.46 -36.84
N ARG A 188 -50.23 2.37 -38.17
CA ARG A 188 -51.37 2.05 -39.06
C ARG A 188 -51.93 0.66 -38.78
N LEU A 189 -51.07 -0.32 -38.51
CA LEU A 189 -51.44 -1.69 -38.12
C LEU A 189 -52.00 -1.75 -36.68
N GLN A 190 -51.46 -0.97 -35.74
CA GLN A 190 -51.92 -0.91 -34.34
C GLN A 190 -53.23 -0.13 -34.15
N GLY A 191 -53.58 0.78 -35.07
CA GLY A 191 -54.88 1.47 -35.08
C GLY A 191 -56.09 0.53 -35.14
N ASN A 192 -55.88 -0.76 -35.46
CA ASN A 192 -56.92 -1.78 -35.59
C ASN A 192 -56.81 -2.99 -34.64
N SER A 193 -55.96 -2.98 -33.60
CA SER A 193 -55.90 -4.15 -32.68
C SER A 193 -55.60 -3.76 -31.23
N THR A 194 -56.65 -3.70 -30.42
CA THR A 194 -56.55 -3.79 -28.96
C THR A 194 -56.35 -5.26 -28.61
N MET A 195 -55.20 -5.58 -27.98
CA MET A 195 -54.65 -6.92 -27.73
C MET A 195 -54.10 -7.65 -28.96
N LEU A 196 -52.87 -8.18 -28.82
CA LEU A 196 -52.31 -9.15 -29.75
C LEU A 196 -53.15 -10.43 -29.64
N ASP A 197 -53.67 -10.91 -30.76
CA ASP A 197 -54.26 -12.26 -30.88
C ASP A 197 -53.31 -13.29 -30.22
N PRO A 198 -53.79 -14.21 -29.36
CA PRO A 198 -52.97 -15.23 -28.72
C PRO A 198 -52.02 -15.96 -29.67
N ASN A 199 -52.43 -16.18 -30.93
CA ASN A 199 -51.57 -16.79 -31.95
C ASN A 199 -50.41 -15.89 -32.39
N GLN A 200 -50.64 -14.57 -32.48
CA GLN A 200 -49.59 -13.58 -32.76
C GLN A 200 -48.63 -13.43 -31.58
N ALA A 201 -49.14 -13.43 -30.34
CA ALA A 201 -48.31 -13.44 -29.14
C ALA A 201 -47.45 -14.71 -29.05
N ALA A 202 -48.04 -15.88 -29.31
CA ALA A 202 -47.32 -17.16 -29.37
C ALA A 202 -46.22 -17.13 -30.44
N THR A 203 -46.50 -16.57 -31.62
CA THR A 203 -45.51 -16.44 -32.70
C THR A 203 -44.33 -15.55 -32.29
N CYS A 204 -44.58 -14.43 -31.58
CA CYS A 204 -43.53 -13.58 -31.04
C CYS A 204 -42.65 -14.31 -30.01
N ILE A 205 -43.26 -15.02 -29.07
CA ILE A 205 -42.54 -15.80 -28.05
C ILE A 205 -41.70 -16.91 -28.71
N GLN A 206 -42.30 -17.66 -29.63
CA GLN A 206 -41.61 -18.72 -30.36
C GLN A 206 -40.46 -18.18 -31.21
N LYS A 207 -40.61 -17.02 -31.84
CA LYS A 207 -39.54 -16.36 -32.60
C LYS A 207 -38.36 -15.99 -31.72
N VAL A 208 -38.62 -15.40 -30.55
CA VAL A 208 -37.57 -15.04 -29.59
C VAL A 208 -36.87 -16.29 -29.06
N TRP A 209 -37.63 -17.32 -28.71
CA TRP A 209 -37.09 -18.59 -28.22
C TRP A 209 -36.24 -19.32 -29.28
N ARG A 210 -36.76 -19.46 -30.51
CA ARG A 210 -36.01 -20.04 -31.64
C ARG A 210 -34.73 -19.24 -31.89
N GLY A 211 -34.80 -17.92 -31.90
CA GLY A 211 -33.60 -17.07 -32.02
C GLY A 211 -32.59 -17.23 -30.87
N HIS A 212 -33.03 -17.39 -29.62
CA HIS A 212 -32.13 -17.67 -28.50
C HIS A 212 -31.49 -19.05 -28.63
N ARG A 213 -32.30 -20.07 -28.92
CA ARG A 213 -31.85 -21.46 -29.11
C ARG A 213 -30.85 -21.56 -30.25
N ASP A 214 -31.15 -20.95 -31.39
CA ASP A 214 -30.31 -21.03 -32.58
C ASP A 214 -29.00 -20.26 -32.36
N ARG A 215 -29.00 -19.10 -31.68
CA ARG A 215 -27.75 -18.42 -31.27
C ARG A 215 -26.92 -19.25 -30.30
N ARG A 216 -27.56 -19.92 -29.33
CA ARG A 216 -26.87 -20.84 -28.40
C ARG A 216 -26.24 -22.00 -29.16
N ARG A 217 -26.95 -22.56 -30.13
CA ARG A 217 -26.45 -23.63 -31.00
C ARG A 217 -25.27 -23.15 -31.86
N VAL A 218 -25.41 -22.03 -32.57
CA VAL A 218 -24.34 -21.45 -33.39
C VAL A 218 -23.12 -21.11 -32.55
N ASN A 219 -23.29 -20.51 -31.38
CA ASN A 219 -22.16 -20.23 -30.49
C ASN A 219 -21.46 -21.51 -30.04
N LYS A 220 -22.21 -22.59 -29.79
CA LYS A 220 -21.64 -23.90 -29.45
C LYS A 220 -20.87 -24.49 -30.63
N GLU A 221 -21.47 -24.48 -31.82
CA GLU A 221 -20.84 -24.96 -33.07
C GLU A 221 -19.57 -24.15 -33.39
N CYS A 222 -19.60 -22.82 -33.28
CA CYS A 222 -18.41 -21.98 -33.45
C CYS A 222 -17.34 -22.28 -32.40
N LEU A 223 -17.71 -22.55 -31.14
CA LEU A 223 -16.74 -22.89 -30.10
C LEU A 223 -16.13 -24.28 -30.34
N GLU A 224 -16.95 -25.26 -30.73
CA GLU A 224 -16.50 -26.60 -31.16
C GLU A 224 -15.57 -26.50 -32.38
N GLU A 225 -15.88 -25.63 -33.35
CA GLU A 225 -15.04 -25.36 -34.51
C GLU A 225 -13.72 -24.66 -34.12
N MET A 226 -13.74 -23.66 -33.23
CA MET A 226 -12.51 -23.03 -32.72
C MET A 226 -11.62 -24.03 -31.98
N ILE A 227 -12.21 -24.97 -31.24
CA ILE A 227 -11.46 -26.07 -30.60
C ILE A 227 -10.88 -27.01 -31.64
N PHE A 228 -11.69 -27.42 -32.63
CA PHE A 228 -11.27 -28.31 -33.72
C PHE A 228 -10.10 -27.71 -34.53
N LEU A 229 -10.17 -26.41 -34.82
CA LEU A 229 -9.12 -25.66 -35.52
C LEU A 229 -7.90 -25.34 -34.64
N GLY A 230 -7.92 -25.71 -33.35
CA GLY A 230 -6.84 -25.46 -32.40
C GLY A 230 -6.70 -24.00 -31.96
N MET A 231 -7.67 -23.14 -32.26
CA MET A 231 -7.69 -21.73 -31.83
C MET A 231 -8.12 -21.57 -30.36
N GLN A 232 -8.83 -22.55 -29.81
CA GLN A 232 -9.10 -22.67 -28.37
C GLN A 232 -8.70 -24.04 -27.87
N THR A 233 -7.98 -24.08 -26.76
CA THR A 233 -7.66 -25.33 -26.07
C THR A 233 -8.81 -25.68 -25.12
N THR A 234 -9.29 -26.93 -25.18
CA THR A 234 -10.20 -27.43 -24.14
C THR A 234 -9.40 -27.74 -22.89
N PRO A 235 -9.77 -27.20 -21.72
CA PRO A 235 -9.07 -27.52 -20.51
C PRO A 235 -9.24 -29.02 -20.20
N SER A 236 -8.14 -29.73 -20.02
CA SER A 236 -8.16 -31.14 -19.65
C SER A 236 -8.88 -31.34 -18.30
N PRO A 237 -9.40 -32.54 -17.99
CA PRO A 237 -10.00 -32.81 -16.68
C PRO A 237 -9.06 -32.48 -15.51
N ALA A 238 -7.74 -32.69 -15.71
CA ALA A 238 -6.72 -32.32 -14.73
C ALA A 238 -6.61 -30.80 -14.57
N GLN A 239 -6.68 -30.03 -15.66
CA GLN A 239 -6.66 -28.56 -15.62
C GLN A 239 -7.92 -28.00 -14.95
N LEU A 240 -9.09 -28.58 -15.22
CA LEU A 240 -10.34 -28.21 -14.54
C LEU A 240 -10.27 -28.48 -13.03
N HIS A 241 -9.75 -29.65 -12.64
CA HIS A 241 -9.55 -29.97 -11.24
C HIS A 241 -8.54 -29.01 -10.58
N ALA A 242 -7.43 -28.68 -11.26
CA ALA A 242 -6.45 -27.72 -10.78
C ALA A 242 -7.07 -26.32 -10.55
N GLN A 243 -7.92 -25.86 -11.48
CA GLN A 243 -8.66 -24.59 -11.34
C GLN A 243 -9.64 -24.61 -10.16
N GLN A 244 -10.31 -25.73 -9.90
CA GLN A 244 -11.19 -25.87 -8.74
C GLN A 244 -10.41 -25.82 -7.42
N VAL A 245 -9.28 -26.53 -7.34
CA VAL A 245 -8.38 -26.51 -6.17
C VAL A 245 -7.82 -25.11 -5.94
N GLU A 246 -7.45 -24.42 -7.02
CA GLU A 246 -6.99 -23.03 -6.97
C GLU A 246 -8.07 -22.08 -6.46
N SER A 247 -9.28 -22.17 -7.01
CA SER A 247 -10.43 -21.36 -6.57
C SER A 247 -10.75 -21.58 -5.09
N ARG A 248 -10.80 -22.85 -4.66
CA ARG A 248 -11.02 -23.20 -3.25
C ARG A 248 -9.92 -22.62 -2.36
N ARG A 249 -8.65 -22.72 -2.77
CA ARG A 249 -7.52 -22.14 -2.03
C ARG A 249 -7.70 -20.63 -1.85
N HIS A 250 -8.15 -19.92 -2.89
CA HIS A 250 -8.35 -18.48 -2.81
C HIS A 250 -9.48 -18.12 -1.83
N CYS A 251 -10.58 -18.87 -1.80
CA CYS A 251 -11.62 -18.67 -0.78
C CYS A 251 -11.05 -18.79 0.64
N VAL A 252 -10.28 -19.85 0.92
CA VAL A 252 -9.67 -20.05 2.25
C VAL A 252 -8.67 -18.93 2.59
N GLN A 253 -7.93 -18.41 1.59
CA GLN A 253 -7.04 -17.25 1.80
C GLN A 253 -7.81 -16.01 2.26
N GLU A 254 -8.97 -15.73 1.64
CA GLU A 254 -9.81 -14.59 2.04
C GLU A 254 -10.40 -14.79 3.44
N GLU A 255 -10.83 -16.00 3.78
CA GLU A 255 -11.34 -16.36 5.11
C GLU A 255 -10.27 -16.17 6.18
N HIS A 256 -9.09 -16.76 6.01
CA HIS A 256 -7.99 -16.62 6.96
C HIS A 256 -7.51 -15.18 7.11
N GLU A 257 -7.51 -14.39 6.03
CA GLU A 257 -7.17 -12.98 6.08
C GLU A 257 -8.20 -12.20 6.90
N ALA A 258 -9.50 -12.46 6.72
CA ALA A 258 -10.54 -11.85 7.53
C ALA A 258 -10.44 -12.23 9.02
N GLU A 259 -10.17 -13.50 9.31
CA GLU A 259 -9.94 -13.98 10.68
C GLU A 259 -8.72 -13.32 11.32
N TYR A 260 -7.62 -13.19 10.58
CA TYR A 260 -6.42 -12.50 11.04
C TYR A 260 -6.67 -11.04 11.39
N GLN A 261 -7.39 -10.31 10.53
CA GLN A 261 -7.75 -8.91 10.81
C GLN A 261 -8.63 -8.79 12.07
N LYS A 262 -9.60 -9.70 12.23
CA LYS A 262 -10.42 -9.75 13.44
C LYS A 262 -9.60 -10.09 14.68
N ALA A 263 -8.66 -11.03 14.57
CA ALA A 263 -7.77 -11.42 15.66
C ALA A 263 -6.87 -10.24 16.11
N LEU A 264 -6.36 -9.43 15.17
CA LEU A 264 -5.58 -8.23 15.52
C LEU A 264 -6.37 -7.25 16.39
N VAL A 265 -7.64 -7.01 16.04
CA VAL A 265 -8.53 -6.12 16.84
C VAL A 265 -8.79 -6.74 18.20
N ASN A 266 -9.18 -8.01 18.24
CA ASN A 266 -9.49 -8.71 19.49
C ASN A 266 -8.30 -8.76 20.45
N ILE A 267 -7.09 -9.07 19.95
CA ILE A 267 -5.87 -9.10 20.75
C ILE A 267 -5.56 -7.69 21.28
N LYS A 268 -5.67 -6.65 20.44
CA LYS A 268 -5.45 -5.27 20.86
C LYS A 268 -6.45 -4.83 21.93
N GLU A 269 -7.72 -5.20 21.80
CA GLU A 269 -8.75 -4.93 22.79
C GLU A 269 -8.52 -5.70 24.09
N SER A 270 -8.10 -6.96 24.01
CA SER A 270 -7.74 -7.78 25.17
C SER A 270 -6.53 -7.21 25.92
N VAL A 271 -5.47 -6.81 25.21
CA VAL A 271 -4.31 -6.15 25.83
C VAL A 271 -4.73 -4.85 26.51
N ARG A 272 -5.63 -4.08 25.88
CA ARG A 272 -6.15 -2.84 26.46
C ARG A 272 -7.01 -3.09 27.71
N SER A 273 -7.81 -4.14 27.76
CA SER A 273 -8.66 -4.42 28.92
C SER A 273 -7.91 -5.06 30.07
N VAL A 274 -6.96 -5.97 29.79
CA VAL A 274 -6.19 -6.70 30.80
C VAL A 274 -5.01 -5.87 31.30
N ASN A 275 -4.13 -5.40 30.40
CA ASN A 275 -2.91 -4.68 30.80
C ASN A 275 -3.15 -3.18 30.94
N GLY A 276 -4.21 -2.64 30.32
CA GLY A 276 -4.47 -1.20 30.33
C GLY A 276 -4.68 -0.60 31.73
N PRO A 277 -5.44 -1.23 32.65
CA PRO A 277 -5.59 -0.76 34.02
C PRO A 277 -4.24 -0.67 34.75
N ASP A 278 -3.44 -1.74 34.70
CA ASP A 278 -2.14 -1.82 35.37
C ASP A 278 -1.15 -0.80 34.79
N ILE A 279 -1.08 -0.68 33.46
CA ILE A 279 -0.25 0.33 32.78
C ILE A 279 -0.70 1.73 33.19
N LYS A 280 -2.02 1.99 33.25
CA LYS A 280 -2.55 3.29 33.67
C LYS A 280 -2.20 3.60 35.13
N GLU A 281 -2.33 2.63 36.02
CA GLU A 281 -1.99 2.80 37.43
C GLU A 281 -0.50 3.06 37.63
N SER A 282 0.36 2.30 36.95
CA SER A 282 1.81 2.50 36.95
C SER A 282 2.19 3.89 36.45
N LEU A 283 1.61 4.34 35.33
CA LEU A 283 1.84 5.68 34.80
C LEU A 283 1.32 6.78 35.75
N GLN A 284 0.16 6.57 36.40
CA GLN A 284 -0.34 7.51 37.40
C GLN A 284 0.56 7.58 38.62
N GLU A 285 1.12 6.46 39.06
CA GLU A 285 2.05 6.40 40.19
C GLU A 285 3.35 7.13 39.88
N GLN A 286 3.92 6.93 38.69
CA GLN A 286 5.10 7.67 38.24
C GLN A 286 4.86 9.19 38.21
N ILE A 287 3.68 9.63 37.75
CA ILE A 287 3.29 11.05 37.82
C ILE A 287 3.20 11.50 39.28
N ARG A 288 2.48 10.77 40.14
CA ARG A 288 2.33 11.12 41.57
C ARG A 288 3.68 11.25 42.26
N GLN A 289 4.55 10.28 42.04
CA GLN A 289 5.90 10.25 42.58
C GLN A 289 6.72 11.47 42.13
N TRP A 290 6.70 11.80 40.84
CA TRP A 290 7.36 12.99 40.32
C TRP A 290 6.85 14.29 40.96
N PHE A 291 5.53 14.41 41.17
CA PHE A 291 4.94 15.58 41.87
C PHE A 291 5.43 15.70 43.31
N ILE A 292 5.52 14.58 44.03
CA ILE A 292 6.01 14.53 45.42
C ILE A 292 7.48 14.93 45.48
N GLU A 293 8.33 14.32 44.65
CA GLU A 293 9.76 14.63 44.61
C GLU A 293 10.04 16.10 44.25
N CYS A 294 9.31 16.64 43.27
CA CYS A 294 9.43 18.05 42.92
C CYS A 294 8.99 18.98 44.06
N ARG A 295 7.93 18.61 44.79
CA ARG A 295 7.47 19.37 45.97
C ARG A 295 8.50 19.32 47.09
N ASP A 296 9.06 18.16 47.38
CA ASP A 296 10.04 18.00 48.46
C ASP A 296 11.33 18.77 48.16
N ALA A 297 11.74 18.84 46.89
CA ALA A 297 12.89 19.64 46.46
C ALA A 297 12.61 21.16 46.38
N THR A 298 11.41 21.57 45.94
CA THR A 298 11.10 22.98 45.62
C THR A 298 10.26 23.70 46.68
N GLY A 299 9.60 22.95 47.57
CA GLY A 299 8.61 23.44 48.53
C GLY A 299 7.24 23.80 47.93
N LYS A 300 7.03 23.59 46.63
CA LYS A 300 5.76 23.82 45.90
C LYS A 300 5.53 22.73 44.86
N PHE A 301 4.27 22.41 44.60
CA PHE A 301 3.92 21.51 43.50
C PHE A 301 4.33 22.10 42.15
N PRO A 302 4.92 21.29 41.26
CA PRO A 302 5.27 21.73 39.91
C PRO A 302 4.02 21.84 39.01
N ASP A 303 4.08 22.69 37.99
CA ASP A 303 3.13 22.66 36.88
C ASP A 303 3.54 21.57 35.87
N PHE A 304 2.58 21.03 35.12
CA PHE A 304 2.88 20.05 34.07
C PHE A 304 3.81 20.66 33.00
N PRO A 305 4.74 19.86 32.43
CA PRO A 305 5.64 20.34 31.39
C PRO A 305 4.85 20.86 30.18
N SER A 306 5.33 21.95 29.58
CA SER A 306 4.73 22.53 28.38
C SER A 306 4.90 21.59 27.17
N PRO A 307 4.06 21.69 26.12
CA PRO A 307 4.21 20.87 24.92
C PRO A 307 5.54 21.10 24.20
N GLU A 308 6.13 22.30 24.33
CA GLU A 308 7.44 22.66 23.76
C GLU A 308 8.60 21.98 24.50
N ASP A 309 8.42 21.67 25.79
CA ASP A 309 9.41 20.96 26.63
C ASP A 309 9.24 19.41 26.61
N GLY A 310 8.46 18.89 25.66
CA GLY A 310 8.18 17.45 25.52
C GLY A 310 6.98 16.93 26.33
N GLY A 311 6.20 17.81 26.97
CA GLY A 311 4.95 17.48 27.64
C GLY A 311 5.07 16.40 28.73
N SER A 312 3.97 15.68 28.99
CA SER A 312 3.94 14.59 29.98
C SER A 312 4.86 13.42 29.64
N ALA A 313 5.32 13.29 28.38
CA ALA A 313 6.29 12.28 27.99
C ALA A 313 7.67 12.48 28.67
N SER A 314 8.02 13.73 29.00
CA SER A 314 9.25 14.07 29.73
C SER A 314 9.30 13.47 31.15
N ILE A 315 8.13 13.22 31.75
CA ILE A 315 7.99 12.61 33.09
C ILE A 315 8.31 11.11 33.07
N PHE A 316 8.07 10.45 31.94
CA PHE A 316 8.23 9.01 31.78
C PHE A 316 9.58 8.60 31.18
N ALA A 317 10.42 9.57 30.80
CA ALA A 317 11.77 9.30 30.34
C ALA A 317 12.61 8.78 31.53
N GLN A 318 13.13 7.54 31.42
CA GLN A 318 14.10 7.03 32.38
C GLN A 318 15.39 7.84 32.27
N LYS A 319 15.53 8.88 33.09
CA LYS A 319 16.74 9.69 33.16
C LYS A 319 17.73 9.04 34.11
N THR A 320 19.00 8.98 33.71
CA THR A 320 20.06 8.53 34.61
C THR A 320 20.25 9.54 35.75
N PRO A 321 20.69 9.12 36.96
CA PRO A 321 20.82 10.01 38.13
C PRO A 321 21.66 11.27 37.86
N GLU A 322 22.65 11.16 36.97
CA GLU A 322 23.52 12.25 36.55
C GLU A 322 22.80 13.32 35.71
N GLN A 323 21.85 12.92 34.87
CA GLN A 323 21.05 13.84 34.05
C GLN A 323 20.04 14.62 34.89
N VAL A 324 19.48 13.97 35.91
CA VAL A 324 18.56 14.60 36.87
C VAL A 324 19.30 15.65 37.71
N ALA A 325 20.50 15.32 38.22
CA ALA A 325 21.34 16.26 38.96
C ALA A 325 21.76 17.48 38.12
N ALA A 326 22.11 17.26 36.83
CA ALA A 326 22.48 18.35 35.92
C ALA A 326 21.29 19.26 35.58
N GLU A 327 20.09 18.72 35.39
CA GLU A 327 18.88 19.52 35.15
C GLU A 327 18.44 20.32 36.39
N PHE A 328 18.57 19.75 37.59
CA PHE A 328 18.31 20.47 38.84
C PHE A 328 19.32 21.59 39.07
N ALA A 329 20.62 21.35 38.81
CA ALA A 329 21.67 22.37 38.88
C ALA A 329 21.43 23.51 37.87
N ALA A 330 21.06 23.18 36.62
CA ALA A 330 20.75 24.17 35.60
C ALA A 330 19.51 25.01 35.97
N LYS A 331 18.48 24.40 36.55
CA LYS A 331 17.28 25.10 37.03
C LYS A 331 17.54 25.95 38.28
N GLU A 332 18.42 25.52 39.19
CA GLU A 332 18.86 26.34 40.33
C GLU A 332 19.66 27.56 39.85
N GLU A 333 20.57 27.39 38.90
CA GLU A 333 21.30 28.51 38.29
C GLU A 333 20.39 29.50 37.57
N GLU A 334 19.35 29.02 36.88
CA GLU A 334 18.36 29.88 36.23
C GLU A 334 17.52 30.65 37.25
N ARG A 335 17.17 30.03 38.37
CA ARG A 335 16.44 30.66 39.49
C ARG A 335 17.29 31.68 40.23
N GLU A 336 18.58 31.39 40.43
CA GLU A 336 19.59 32.31 40.96
C GLU A 336 19.75 33.54 40.05
N LYS A 337 19.82 33.33 38.72
CA LYS A 337 19.88 34.41 37.71
C LYS A 337 18.60 35.26 37.70
N LYS A 338 17.40 34.64 37.77
CA LYS A 338 16.11 35.35 37.89
C LYS A 338 15.99 36.13 39.21
N LYS A 339 16.49 35.59 40.33
CA LYS A 339 16.55 36.32 41.64
C LYS A 339 17.53 37.50 41.62
N LYS A 340 18.68 37.37 40.95
CA LYS A 340 19.64 38.47 40.74
C LYS A 340 19.04 39.61 39.90
N MET A 341 18.39 39.29 38.78
CA MET A 341 17.69 40.29 37.95
C MET A 341 16.57 41.01 38.71
N LYS A 342 15.82 40.31 39.58
CA LYS A 342 14.77 40.92 40.41
C LYS A 342 15.36 41.87 41.48
N ARG A 343 16.49 41.50 42.10
CA ARG A 343 17.24 42.36 43.04
C ARG A 343 17.87 43.59 42.38
N GLU A 344 18.29 43.51 41.11
CA GLU A 344 18.76 44.69 40.34
C GLU A 344 17.61 45.62 39.95
N LYS A 345 16.44 45.08 39.63
CA LYS A 345 15.23 45.88 39.33
C LYS A 345 14.71 46.62 40.58
N ASP A 346 14.76 45.99 41.76
CA ASP A 346 14.39 46.63 43.03
C ASP A 346 15.41 47.69 43.50
N LYS A 347 16.70 47.57 43.13
CA LYS A 347 17.71 48.62 43.36
C LYS A 347 17.49 49.86 42.49
N LYS A 348 16.87 49.73 41.31
CA LYS A 348 16.57 50.85 40.40
C LYS A 348 15.31 51.64 40.79
N VAL A 349 14.47 51.10 41.67
CA VAL A 349 13.25 51.76 42.19
C VAL A 349 13.50 52.52 43.50
N ASN A 350 14.58 52.22 44.22
CA ASN A 350 14.89 52.83 45.54
C ASN A 350 15.73 54.12 45.50
N ASP A 351 16.06 54.67 44.34
CA ASP A 351 16.69 56.02 44.23
C ASP A 351 15.65 57.15 44.13
N CYS A 352 14.35 56.84 44.21
CA CYS A 352 13.28 57.82 44.13
C CYS A 352 12.23 57.62 45.24
N LYS A 353 12.66 57.59 46.52
CA LYS A 353 11.86 57.98 47.70
C LYS A 353 12.66 57.87 49.00
N LYS A 354 13.25 58.98 49.42
CA LYS A 354 13.71 59.22 50.80
C LYS A 354 12.96 60.44 51.36
N LYS A 355 11.91 60.22 52.17
CA LYS A 355 11.54 61.10 53.31
C LYS A 355 10.47 60.44 54.21
N LYS A 356 10.79 60.46 55.52
CA LYS A 356 10.01 60.20 56.75
C LYS A 356 9.85 58.75 57.28
N GLY A 357 10.60 58.48 58.36
CA GLY A 357 10.01 58.19 59.69
C GLY A 357 10.18 56.78 60.30
N LYS A 358 11.14 56.64 61.24
CA LYS A 358 11.15 55.91 62.56
C LYS A 358 10.06 54.82 62.80
N MET A 359 10.30 53.61 63.38
CA MET A 359 11.06 53.25 64.59
C MET A 359 10.99 51.70 64.86
N LYS A 360 12.05 51.11 65.47
CA LYS A 360 12.17 49.85 66.30
C LYS A 360 11.54 48.52 65.78
N GLY A 361 12.13 47.32 65.88
CA GLY A 361 13.32 46.78 66.53
C GLY A 361 13.05 45.37 67.09
N LYS A 362 13.90 44.37 66.71
CA LYS A 362 14.21 43.06 67.35
C LYS A 362 13.11 41.96 67.42
N LYS A 363 13.36 40.63 67.44
CA LYS A 363 14.32 39.63 66.88
C LYS A 363 13.92 38.27 67.50
N GLY A 364 14.04 37.15 66.77
CA GLY A 364 14.03 35.77 67.31
C GLY A 364 13.64 34.74 66.23
N LYS A 365 14.55 34.29 65.37
CA LYS A 365 15.47 33.14 65.47
C LYS A 365 14.79 31.78 65.71
N GLY A 366 14.98 30.90 64.73
CA GLY A 366 14.74 29.46 64.78
C GLY A 366 15.40 28.84 63.55
N ASP A 367 16.72 28.68 63.61
CA ASP A 367 17.48 27.86 62.66
C ASP A 367 17.16 26.38 62.95
N THR A 368 16.97 25.57 61.91
CA THR A 368 17.24 24.14 62.02
C THR A 368 17.97 23.72 60.76
N GLU A 369 19.22 23.37 61.01
CA GLU A 369 20.23 22.95 60.06
C GLU A 369 20.14 21.43 59.81
N VAL A 370 20.15 21.09 58.52
CA VAL A 370 20.77 19.94 57.84
C VAL A 370 20.42 18.50 58.23
N GLY A 371 20.03 17.72 57.22
CA GLY A 371 20.21 16.27 57.22
C GLY A 371 19.85 15.62 55.87
N PRO A 372 20.79 14.93 55.19
CA PRO A 372 20.61 14.43 53.82
C PRO A 372 19.86 13.10 53.83
N PHE A 373 18.65 13.07 53.27
CA PHE A 373 17.94 11.82 52.96
C PHE A 373 17.70 11.74 51.44
N PHE A 374 18.80 11.65 50.70
CA PHE A 374 18.79 11.35 49.27
C PHE A 374 19.58 10.05 49.10
N LEU A 375 18.92 8.90 49.27
CA LEU A 375 19.35 7.55 48.82
C LEU A 375 18.50 6.44 49.45
N LYS A 376 17.19 6.46 49.24
CA LYS A 376 16.41 5.24 49.49
C LYS A 376 15.39 5.01 48.39
N TYR A 377 15.64 3.93 47.65
CA TYR A 377 14.74 3.25 46.73
C TYR A 377 14.64 3.78 45.29
N LEU A 378 15.77 3.73 44.58
CA LEU A 378 15.82 3.55 43.12
C LEU A 378 16.09 2.08 42.73
N TYR A 379 15.96 1.15 43.68
CA TYR A 379 16.04 -0.29 43.47
C TYR A 379 14.77 -0.92 44.02
N LEU A 380 13.79 -1.16 43.15
CA LEU A 380 12.78 -2.21 43.26
C LEU A 380 11.88 -2.14 42.03
N GLN A 381 12.40 -2.61 40.89
CA GLN A 381 11.62 -3.25 39.80
C GLN A 381 12.63 -3.77 38.75
N ASN A 382 13.25 -4.89 39.08
CA ASN A 382 13.65 -5.91 38.09
C ASN A 382 12.61 -7.02 38.18
#